data_AF-A0A316G3N8-F1
#
_entry.id   AF-A0A316G3N8-F1
#
_cell.length_a   1.000
_cell.length_b   1.000
_cell.length_c   1.000
_cell.angle_alpha   90.00
_cell.angle_beta   90.00
_cell.angle_gamma   90.00
#
_symmetry.space_group_name_H-M   'P 1'
#
loop_
_entity.id
_entity.type
_entity.pdbx_description
1 polymer ?
#
loop_
_entity_poly.entity_id
_entity_poly.type
_entity_poly.pdbx_seq_one_letter_code
_entity_poly.pdbx_strand_id
1 'polypeptide(L)'
;MKLLSSRYLTLILLLTVASITASRPVVANGEVGEHVNQLQSNLDNYSKEVNWLLTKVGGIVDTYEKKGVKAANPDAIVDHWEAVDFHAAIETSYIPVYASIWQGLFGVKQGIENKASIAEVRKQQKMLEQALWQGLGAVKLAAQYQQQGLLAKVKTTQDSPKTPGETLDVIKQKLDKVVAKFAEQLPDEATTIVHDTYLNLFEGVEGVLIEQDAELVEDLEKDFNVTLPKSLKSKSSVNDVRQVVDVMKQKLDKAKSMLQQASKNRKDVF
;
A
#
# COMPACT_ATOMS: atom_id res chain seq x y z
N MET A 1 -42.83 -39.74 60.68
CA MET A 1 -41.77 -40.27 59.81
C MET A 1 -41.72 -39.41 58.56
N LYS A 2 -40.60 -38.68 58.38
CA LYS A 2 -39.99 -38.13 57.14
C LYS A 2 -40.76 -38.34 55.82
N LEU A 3 -41.14 -37.33 55.04
CA LEU A 3 -40.42 -36.27 54.29
C LEU A 3 -40.41 -36.58 52.78
N LEU A 4 -40.56 -35.51 51.98
CA LEU A 4 -40.12 -35.30 50.57
C LEU A 4 -41.17 -35.62 49.49
N SER A 5 -41.75 -34.61 48.82
CA SER A 5 -41.19 -33.74 47.74
C SER A 5 -41.61 -34.31 46.37
N SER A 6 -41.74 -33.60 45.25
CA SER A 6 -41.60 -32.20 44.90
C SER A 6 -42.41 -31.97 43.61
N ARG A 7 -42.90 -30.74 43.51
CA ARG A 7 -43.41 -29.98 42.38
C ARG A 7 -42.83 -30.37 41.01
N TYR A 8 -43.71 -30.47 40.02
CA TYR A 8 -43.39 -30.45 38.58
C TYR A 8 -42.66 -29.15 38.25
N LEU A 9 -41.39 -29.28 37.85
CA LEU A 9 -40.57 -28.18 37.38
C LEU A 9 -40.67 -28.13 35.85
N THR A 10 -41.37 -27.14 35.33
CA THR A 10 -41.45 -26.83 33.91
C THR A 10 -40.09 -26.28 33.45
N LEU A 11 -39.36 -27.03 32.63
CA LEU A 11 -38.08 -26.62 32.06
C LEU A 11 -38.35 -25.67 30.88
N ILE A 12 -38.21 -24.36 31.11
CA ILE A 12 -38.21 -23.36 30.04
C ILE A 12 -36.80 -23.29 29.46
N LEU A 13 -36.63 -23.81 28.25
CA LEU A 13 -35.40 -23.68 27.46
C LEU A 13 -35.37 -22.28 26.82
N LEU A 14 -34.64 -21.35 27.44
CA LEU A 14 -34.32 -20.05 26.85
C LEU A 14 -33.27 -20.24 25.75
N LEU A 15 -33.68 -20.18 24.48
CA LEU A 15 -32.78 -20.03 23.34
C LEU A 15 -32.37 -18.55 23.24
N THR A 16 -31.25 -18.19 23.86
CA THR A 16 -30.58 -16.91 23.58
C THR A 16 -29.76 -17.04 22.30
N VAL A 17 -30.29 -16.49 21.20
CA VAL A 17 -29.52 -16.28 19.97
C VAL A 17 -28.59 -15.09 20.21
N ALA A 18 -27.37 -15.37 20.68
CA ALA A 18 -26.30 -14.39 20.71
C ALA A 18 -25.87 -14.11 19.27
N SER A 19 -26.31 -12.98 18.72
CA SER A 19 -25.79 -12.47 17.44
C SER A 19 -24.36 -12.00 17.68
N ILE A 20 -23.39 -12.88 17.44
CA ILE A 20 -21.99 -12.49 17.35
C ILE A 20 -21.85 -11.72 16.05
N THR A 21 -22.00 -10.40 16.11
CA THR A 21 -21.47 -9.52 15.07
C THR A 21 -19.96 -9.66 15.14
N ALA A 22 -19.40 -10.55 14.30
CA ALA A 22 -17.97 -10.58 14.07
C ALA A 22 -17.60 -9.23 13.42
N SER A 23 -17.11 -8.30 14.23
CA SER A 23 -16.39 -7.14 13.73
C SER A 23 -15.19 -7.69 12.96
N ARG A 24 -15.28 -7.74 11.63
CA ARG A 24 -14.09 -7.97 10.81
C ARG A 24 -13.14 -6.82 11.10
N PRO A 25 -11.85 -7.09 11.38
CA PRO A 25 -10.88 -6.01 11.42
C PRO A 25 -10.94 -5.32 10.05
N VAL A 26 -11.28 -4.03 10.04
CA VAL A 26 -11.02 -3.18 8.90
C VAL A 26 -9.51 -3.03 8.88
N VAL A 27 -8.85 -3.88 8.08
CA VAL A 27 -7.45 -3.71 7.74
C VAL A 27 -7.40 -2.45 6.89
N ALA A 28 -6.67 -1.44 7.35
CA ALA A 28 -6.64 -0.11 6.77
C ALA A 28 -5.75 0.00 5.52
N ASN A 29 -5.17 -1.12 5.08
CA ASN A 29 -4.35 -1.22 3.88
C ASN A 29 -5.22 -1.95 2.86
N GLY A 30 -5.53 -1.34 1.71
CA GLY A 30 -6.38 -1.94 0.70
C GLY A 30 -5.74 -3.21 0.16
N GLU A 31 -6.08 -4.38 0.73
CA GLU A 31 -5.69 -5.66 0.18
C GLU A 31 -6.00 -5.65 -1.32
N VAL A 32 -5.14 -6.25 -2.16
CA VAL A 32 -5.48 -6.55 -3.57
C VAL A 32 -6.67 -7.50 -3.55
N GLY A 33 -7.85 -6.90 -3.49
CA GLY A 33 -9.11 -7.57 -3.20
C GLY A 33 -9.79 -7.99 -4.49
N GLU A 34 -10.89 -8.73 -4.35
CA GLU A 34 -11.62 -9.24 -5.52
C GLU A 34 -12.09 -8.14 -6.48
N HIS A 35 -12.16 -6.88 -6.03
CA HIS A 35 -12.47 -5.72 -6.88
C HIS A 35 -11.54 -5.60 -8.10
N VAL A 36 -10.26 -5.99 -8.00
CA VAL A 36 -9.32 -5.93 -9.15
C VAL A 36 -9.63 -6.97 -10.23
N ASN A 37 -10.29 -8.07 -9.86
CA ASN A 37 -10.78 -9.07 -10.80
C ASN A 37 -12.17 -8.72 -11.37
N GLN A 38 -12.75 -7.60 -10.92
CA GLN A 38 -14.07 -7.09 -11.31
C GLN A 38 -13.98 -5.57 -11.60
N LEU A 39 -13.01 -5.15 -12.41
CA LEU A 39 -12.70 -3.73 -12.63
C LEU A 39 -13.92 -2.97 -13.16
N GLN A 40 -14.65 -3.55 -14.12
CA GLN A 40 -15.79 -2.87 -14.76
C GLN A 40 -16.85 -2.44 -13.74
N SER A 41 -17.25 -3.33 -12.82
CA SER A 41 -18.28 -3.03 -11.82
C SER A 41 -17.83 -2.01 -10.78
N ASN A 42 -16.53 -1.76 -10.67
CA ASN A 42 -15.95 -0.85 -9.68
C ASN A 42 -15.49 0.50 -10.27
N LEU A 43 -15.59 0.71 -11.59
CA LEU A 43 -15.15 1.96 -12.24
C LEU A 43 -15.78 3.23 -11.67
N ASP A 44 -17.05 3.17 -11.26
CA ASP A 44 -17.75 4.30 -10.66
C ASP A 44 -17.19 4.63 -9.27
N ASN A 45 -16.81 3.61 -8.49
CA ASN A 45 -16.20 3.78 -7.18
C ASN A 45 -14.79 4.37 -7.34
N TYR A 46 -13.96 3.81 -8.23
CA TYR A 46 -12.63 4.34 -8.54
C TYR A 46 -12.69 5.80 -9.00
N SER A 47 -13.68 6.15 -9.81
CA SER A 47 -13.86 7.54 -10.25
C SER A 47 -14.21 8.47 -9.08
N LYS A 48 -15.03 8.02 -8.12
CA LYS A 48 -15.35 8.79 -6.90
C LYS A 48 -14.15 8.93 -5.99
N GLU A 49 -13.38 7.85 -5.80
CA GLU A 49 -12.17 7.83 -5.00
C GLU A 49 -11.09 8.78 -5.53
N VAL A 50 -10.84 8.78 -6.85
CA VAL A 50 -9.93 9.75 -7.47
C VAL A 50 -10.37 11.19 -7.20
N ASN A 51 -11.66 11.51 -7.38
CA ASN A 51 -12.16 12.85 -7.08
C ASN A 51 -12.05 13.21 -5.60
N TRP A 52 -12.29 12.23 -4.72
CA TRP A 52 -12.17 12.40 -3.28
C TRP A 52 -10.70 12.67 -2.88
N LEU A 53 -9.74 11.91 -3.40
CA LEU A 53 -8.31 12.13 -3.21
C LEU A 53 -7.89 13.53 -3.64
N LEU A 54 -8.27 13.96 -4.85
CA LEU A 54 -7.97 15.30 -5.36
C LEU A 54 -8.51 16.39 -4.42
N THR A 55 -9.73 16.20 -3.91
CA THR A 55 -10.37 17.12 -2.96
C THR A 55 -9.61 17.16 -1.63
N LYS A 56 -9.24 16.00 -1.09
CA LYS A 56 -8.52 15.89 0.19
C LYS A 56 -7.14 16.51 0.12
N VAL A 57 -6.34 16.13 -0.88
CA VAL A 57 -5.00 16.69 -1.09
C VAL A 57 -5.08 18.20 -1.38
N GLY A 58 -6.06 18.64 -2.18
CA GLY A 58 -6.30 20.06 -2.40
C GLY A 58 -6.59 20.85 -1.12
N GLY A 59 -7.43 20.29 -0.24
CA GLY A 59 -7.72 20.89 1.07
C GLY A 59 -6.49 20.98 1.99
N ILE A 60 -5.59 20.00 1.93
CA ILE A 60 -4.31 20.01 2.65
C ILE A 60 -3.41 21.15 2.13
N VAL A 61 -3.27 21.28 0.81
CA VAL A 61 -2.48 22.35 0.18
C VAL A 61 -3.07 23.74 0.48
N ASP A 62 -4.39 23.90 0.41
CA ASP A 62 -5.08 25.15 0.79
C ASP A 62 -4.85 25.52 2.26
N THR A 63 -4.82 24.51 3.14
CA THR A 63 -4.55 24.71 4.57
C THR A 63 -3.10 25.10 4.80
N TYR A 64 -2.16 24.50 4.06
CA TYR A 64 -0.76 24.89 4.07
C TYR A 64 -0.56 26.36 3.70
N GLU A 65 -1.19 26.81 2.60
CA GLU A 65 -1.12 28.20 2.14
C GLU A 65 -1.59 29.21 3.21
N LYS A 66 -2.65 28.86 3.95
CA LYS A 66 -3.30 29.78 4.90
C LYS A 66 -2.74 29.69 6.32
N LYS A 67 -2.30 28.51 6.74
CA LYS A 67 -2.04 28.17 8.16
C LYS A 67 -0.69 27.47 8.39
N GLY A 68 0.08 27.20 7.34
CA GLY A 68 1.40 26.59 7.43
C GLY A 68 1.39 25.08 7.72
N VAL A 69 2.59 24.51 7.80
CA VAL A 69 2.85 23.05 7.82
C VAL A 69 2.05 22.30 8.88
N LYS A 70 2.12 22.77 10.14
CA LYS A 70 1.51 22.07 11.27
C LYS A 70 -0.01 21.92 11.13
N ALA A 71 -0.68 22.93 10.57
CA ALA A 71 -2.12 22.88 10.37
C ALA A 71 -2.51 22.04 9.14
N ALA A 72 -1.63 21.95 8.15
CA ALA A 72 -1.87 21.20 6.92
C ALA A 72 -1.84 19.68 7.12
N ASN A 73 -1.08 19.19 8.12
CA ASN A 73 -0.92 17.76 8.41
C ASN A 73 -0.57 16.93 7.15
N PRO A 74 0.61 17.15 6.54
CA PRO A 74 0.97 16.54 5.26
C PRO A 74 1.02 15.00 5.29
N ASP A 75 1.14 14.37 6.46
CA ASP A 75 1.08 12.91 6.62
C ASP A 75 -0.27 12.32 6.16
N ALA A 76 -1.37 13.07 6.34
CA ALA A 76 -2.70 12.63 5.90
C ALA A 76 -2.82 12.43 4.37
N ILE A 77 -1.86 12.90 3.57
CA ILE A 77 -1.83 12.63 2.12
C ILE A 77 -1.66 11.14 1.85
N VAL A 78 -0.77 10.46 2.59
CA VAL A 78 -0.51 9.02 2.43
C VAL A 78 -1.68 8.22 3.01
N ASP A 79 -2.15 8.57 4.21
CA ASP A 79 -3.34 7.94 4.81
C ASP A 79 -4.56 7.98 3.88
N HIS A 80 -4.77 9.08 3.14
CA HIS A 80 -5.86 9.19 2.19
C HIS A 80 -5.66 8.31 0.96
N TRP A 81 -4.44 8.15 0.49
CA TRP A 81 -4.11 7.26 -0.62
C TRP A 81 -4.37 5.79 -0.27
N GLU A 82 -3.94 5.35 0.91
CA GLU A 82 -4.14 3.97 1.39
C GLU A 82 -5.61 3.65 1.68
N ALA A 83 -6.44 4.67 1.92
CA ALA A 83 -7.86 4.50 2.25
C ALA A 83 -8.78 4.21 1.05
N VAL A 84 -8.27 4.09 -0.19
CA VAL A 84 -9.11 3.92 -1.39
C VAL A 84 -8.76 2.69 -2.22
N ASP A 85 -9.75 1.91 -2.64
CA ASP A 85 -9.49 0.68 -3.41
C ASP A 85 -8.87 0.95 -4.80
N PHE A 86 -8.98 2.18 -5.30
CA PHE A 86 -8.36 2.61 -6.55
C PHE A 86 -6.85 2.35 -6.58
N HIS A 87 -6.14 2.43 -5.45
CA HIS A 87 -4.69 2.19 -5.44
C HIS A 87 -4.39 0.77 -5.95
N ALA A 88 -5.07 -0.25 -5.43
CA ALA A 88 -4.90 -1.64 -5.87
C ALA A 88 -5.37 -1.89 -7.32
N ALA A 89 -6.35 -1.13 -7.80
CA ALA A 89 -6.80 -1.23 -9.19
C ALA A 89 -5.74 -0.71 -10.19
N ILE A 90 -5.12 0.45 -9.94
CA ILE A 90 -4.07 0.97 -10.83
C ILE A 90 -2.77 0.20 -10.69
N GLU A 91 -2.44 -0.23 -9.47
CA GLU A 91 -1.30 -1.07 -9.13
C GLU A 91 -1.25 -2.33 -10.01
N THR A 92 -2.38 -3.02 -10.13
CA THR A 92 -2.51 -4.27 -10.91
C THR A 92 -2.73 -4.04 -12.41
N SER A 93 -3.17 -2.86 -12.82
CA SER A 93 -3.54 -2.55 -14.21
C SER A 93 -2.42 -1.87 -15.00
N TYR A 94 -1.68 -0.94 -14.39
CA TYR A 94 -0.66 -0.17 -15.10
C TYR A 94 0.37 0.49 -14.17
N ILE A 95 1.37 -0.31 -13.83
CA ILE A 95 2.49 0.01 -12.95
C ILE A 95 3.20 1.35 -13.22
N PRO A 96 3.53 1.74 -14.48
CA PRO A 96 4.26 3.01 -14.70
C PRO A 96 3.51 4.25 -14.22
N VAL A 97 2.17 4.21 -14.24
CA VAL A 97 1.33 5.31 -13.74
C VAL A 97 1.18 5.26 -12.23
N TYR A 98 1.12 4.07 -11.61
CA TYR A 98 1.16 3.90 -10.16
C TYR A 98 2.38 4.61 -9.54
N ALA A 99 3.57 4.39 -10.11
CA ALA A 99 4.78 5.09 -9.67
C ALA A 99 4.69 6.63 -9.82
N SER A 100 4.01 7.12 -10.85
CA SER A 100 3.83 8.56 -11.08
C SER A 100 2.87 9.19 -10.07
N ILE A 101 1.86 8.45 -9.61
CA ILE A 101 0.94 8.88 -8.54
C ILE A 101 1.72 9.04 -7.23
N TRP A 102 2.49 8.04 -6.83
CA TRP A 102 3.35 8.11 -5.64
C TRP A 102 4.34 9.27 -5.68
N GLN A 103 4.96 9.52 -6.84
CA GLN A 103 5.84 10.68 -7.03
C GLN A 103 5.10 12.01 -6.81
N GLY A 104 3.85 12.11 -7.25
CA GLY A 104 2.99 13.26 -7.01
C GLY A 104 2.63 13.44 -5.53
N LEU A 105 2.22 12.36 -4.86
CA LEU A 105 1.85 12.35 -3.43
C LEU A 105 3.02 12.86 -2.56
N PHE A 106 4.19 12.23 -2.69
CA PHE A 106 5.38 12.66 -1.96
C PHE A 106 5.90 14.02 -2.42
N GLY A 107 5.72 14.39 -3.69
CA GLY A 107 6.05 15.72 -4.18
C GLY A 107 5.28 16.82 -3.42
N VAL A 108 3.97 16.60 -3.18
CA VAL A 108 3.15 17.52 -2.38
C VAL A 108 3.53 17.46 -0.90
N LYS A 109 3.57 16.26 -0.30
CA LYS A 109 3.90 16.04 1.10
C LYS A 109 5.22 16.72 1.48
N GLN A 110 6.30 16.36 0.78
CA GLN A 110 7.63 16.90 1.04
C GLN A 110 7.74 18.38 0.71
N GLY A 111 7.00 18.87 -0.29
CA GLY A 111 6.94 20.31 -0.58
C GLY A 111 6.39 21.09 0.61
N ILE A 112 5.33 20.59 1.25
CA ILE A 112 4.75 21.17 2.46
C ILE A 112 5.71 21.06 3.64
N GLU A 113 6.23 19.87 3.94
CA GLU A 113 7.14 19.60 5.06
C GLU A 113 8.39 20.50 5.00
N ASN A 114 8.98 20.65 3.81
CA ASN A 114 10.18 21.46 3.59
C ASN A 114 9.89 22.95 3.44
N LYS A 115 8.64 23.38 3.64
CA LYS A 115 8.20 24.78 3.55
C LYS A 115 8.51 25.40 2.17
N ALA A 116 8.38 24.63 1.09
CA ALA A 116 8.54 25.11 -0.27
C ALA A 116 7.50 26.20 -0.60
N SER A 117 7.74 27.01 -1.63
CA SER A 117 6.75 28.02 -2.01
C SER A 117 5.42 27.37 -2.41
N ILE A 118 4.29 28.06 -2.16
CA ILE A 118 2.98 27.53 -2.55
C ILE A 118 2.91 27.23 -4.06
N ALA A 119 3.62 28.00 -4.89
CA ALA A 119 3.71 27.76 -6.32
C ALA A 119 4.37 26.40 -6.65
N GLU A 120 5.42 26.02 -5.93
CA GLU A 120 6.08 24.72 -6.09
C GLU A 120 5.19 23.57 -5.60
N VAL A 121 4.52 23.73 -4.46
CA VAL A 121 3.58 22.72 -3.95
C VAL A 121 2.42 22.51 -4.93
N ARG A 122 1.84 23.59 -5.48
CA ARG A 122 0.78 23.52 -6.50
C ARG A 122 1.25 22.87 -7.81
N LYS A 123 2.53 23.04 -8.17
CA LYS A 123 3.12 22.34 -9.31
C LYS A 123 3.12 20.82 -9.09
N GLN A 124 3.53 20.37 -7.90
CA GLN A 124 3.48 18.94 -7.54
C GLN A 124 2.03 18.42 -7.47
N GLN A 125 1.11 19.22 -6.92
CA GLN A 125 -0.32 18.88 -6.87
C GLN A 125 -0.88 18.64 -8.28
N LYS A 126 -0.52 19.49 -9.25
CA LYS A 126 -0.95 19.34 -10.64
C LYS A 126 -0.37 18.09 -11.31
N MET A 127 0.86 17.71 -10.96
CA MET A 127 1.47 16.47 -11.44
C MET A 127 0.75 15.23 -10.87
N LEU A 128 0.43 15.26 -9.57
CA LEU A 128 -0.39 14.24 -8.93
C LEU A 128 -1.76 14.11 -9.61
N GLU A 129 -2.43 15.23 -9.87
CA GLU A 129 -3.74 15.23 -10.51
C GLU A 129 -3.70 14.58 -11.90
N GLN A 130 -2.70 14.93 -12.71
CA GLN A 130 -2.49 14.31 -14.01
C GLN A 130 -2.25 12.80 -13.91
N ALA A 131 -1.43 12.38 -12.96
CA ALA A 131 -1.12 10.96 -12.73
C ALA A 131 -2.37 10.17 -12.29
N LEU A 132 -3.21 10.73 -11.41
CA LEU A 132 -4.46 10.10 -10.97
C LEU A 132 -5.44 9.96 -12.14
N TRP A 133 -5.59 10.98 -12.98
CA TRP A 133 -6.45 10.88 -14.18
C TRP A 133 -5.92 9.89 -15.21
N GLN A 134 -4.61 9.85 -15.43
CA GLN A 134 -3.97 8.83 -16.26
C GLN A 134 -4.21 7.44 -15.69
N GLY A 135 -4.14 7.28 -14.37
CA GLY A 135 -4.38 6.01 -13.69
C GLY A 135 -5.80 5.53 -13.90
N LEU A 136 -6.77 6.43 -13.73
CA LEU A 136 -8.18 6.11 -13.98
C LEU A 136 -8.43 5.72 -15.44
N GLY A 137 -7.76 6.39 -16.39
CA GLY A 137 -7.79 6.01 -17.79
C GLY A 137 -7.22 4.61 -18.05
N ALA A 138 -6.10 4.28 -17.42
CA ALA A 138 -5.47 2.96 -17.53
C ALA A 138 -6.35 1.85 -16.94
N VAL A 139 -6.98 2.08 -15.78
CA VAL A 139 -7.92 1.13 -15.17
C VAL A 139 -9.17 0.93 -16.05
N LYS A 140 -9.69 1.99 -16.69
CA LYS A 140 -10.80 1.87 -17.65
C LYS A 140 -10.42 1.02 -18.86
N LEU A 141 -9.21 1.16 -19.38
CA LEU A 141 -8.71 0.32 -20.47
C LEU A 141 -8.52 -1.14 -20.02
N ALA A 142 -7.93 -1.35 -18.84
CA ALA A 142 -7.77 -2.67 -18.26
C ALA A 142 -9.11 -3.37 -18.02
N ALA A 143 -10.15 -2.64 -17.58
CA ALA A 143 -11.51 -3.17 -17.45
C ALA A 143 -12.05 -3.69 -18.80
N GLN A 144 -11.82 -2.98 -19.91
CA GLN A 144 -12.21 -3.43 -21.24
C GLN A 144 -11.48 -4.71 -21.64
N TYR A 145 -10.17 -4.80 -21.39
CA TYR A 145 -9.39 -6.01 -21.67
C TYR A 145 -9.79 -7.18 -20.78
N GLN A 146 -10.13 -6.92 -19.51
CA GLN A 146 -10.65 -7.93 -18.58
C GLN A 146 -11.97 -8.52 -19.07
N GLN A 147 -12.91 -7.68 -19.54
CA GLN A 147 -14.18 -8.15 -20.13
C GLN A 147 -13.99 -9.00 -21.39
N GLN A 148 -12.94 -8.72 -22.16
CA GLN A 148 -12.58 -9.49 -23.35
C GLN A 148 -11.82 -10.78 -23.02
N GLY A 149 -11.54 -11.07 -21.75
CA GLY A 149 -10.76 -12.23 -21.31
C GLY A 149 -9.28 -12.14 -21.68
N LEU A 150 -8.77 -10.94 -21.96
CA LEU A 150 -7.38 -10.70 -22.37
C LEU A 150 -6.42 -10.54 -21.19
N LEU A 151 -6.96 -10.40 -19.97
CA LEU A 151 -6.16 -10.31 -18.74
C LEU A 151 -6.27 -11.59 -17.94
N ALA A 152 -5.13 -12.06 -17.43
CA ALA A 152 -5.12 -13.13 -16.43
C ALA A 152 -5.80 -12.63 -15.14
N LYS A 153 -6.37 -13.57 -14.38
CA LYS A 153 -6.85 -13.25 -13.03
C LYS A 153 -5.67 -12.86 -12.15
N VAL A 154 -5.81 -11.73 -11.47
CA VAL A 154 -4.85 -11.28 -10.48
C VAL A 154 -4.99 -12.20 -9.27
N LYS A 155 -3.87 -12.71 -8.79
CA LYS A 155 -3.82 -13.43 -7.52
C LYS A 155 -3.97 -12.40 -6.41
N THR A 156 -4.93 -12.62 -5.52
CA THR A 156 -5.09 -11.79 -4.33
C THR A 156 -3.98 -12.12 -3.33
N THR A 157 -3.79 -11.26 -2.34
CA THR A 157 -2.80 -11.40 -1.26
C THR A 157 -2.86 -12.72 -0.47
N GLN A 158 -3.89 -13.54 -0.69
CA GLN A 158 -4.04 -14.88 -0.10
C GLN A 158 -3.05 -15.95 -0.66
N ASP A 159 -2.41 -15.71 -1.81
CA ASP A 159 -1.52 -16.67 -2.47
C ASP A 159 -0.01 -16.46 -2.17
N SER A 160 0.33 -15.55 -1.26
CA SER A 160 1.69 -15.07 -0.96
C SER A 160 2.51 -16.00 -0.03
N PRO A 161 3.85 -15.82 0.09
CA PRO A 161 4.74 -16.70 0.85
C PRO A 161 4.30 -16.91 2.31
N LYS A 162 4.61 -18.08 2.86
CA LYS A 162 4.00 -18.63 4.09
C LYS A 162 4.34 -17.85 5.37
N THR A 163 5.41 -17.05 5.38
CA THR A 163 5.73 -16.18 6.52
C THR A 163 6.28 -14.82 6.09
N PRO A 164 5.98 -13.73 6.83
CA PRO A 164 6.48 -12.39 6.50
C PRO A 164 8.01 -12.27 6.48
N GLY A 165 8.71 -13.00 7.35
CA GLY A 165 10.17 -12.97 7.42
C GLY A 165 10.86 -13.60 6.20
N GLU A 166 10.27 -14.65 5.61
CA GLU A 166 10.76 -15.24 4.36
C GLU A 166 10.48 -14.32 3.17
N THR A 167 9.33 -13.66 3.14
CA THR A 167 9.01 -12.67 2.10
C THR A 167 10.03 -11.54 2.06
N LEU A 168 10.46 -11.02 3.21
CA LEU A 168 11.52 -10.01 3.28
C LEU A 168 12.86 -10.47 2.69
N ASP A 169 13.23 -11.75 2.87
CA ASP A 169 14.44 -12.31 2.25
C ASP A 169 14.32 -12.38 0.72
N VAL A 170 13.16 -12.79 0.20
CA VAL A 170 12.89 -12.83 -1.24
C VAL A 170 12.96 -11.42 -1.82
N ILE A 171 12.40 -10.42 -1.12
CA ILE A 171 12.46 -9.01 -1.54
C ILE A 171 13.92 -8.56 -1.67
N LYS A 172 14.78 -8.86 -0.70
CA LYS A 172 16.21 -8.51 -0.76
C LYS A 172 16.91 -9.13 -1.99
N GLN A 173 16.61 -10.39 -2.29
CA GLN A 173 17.17 -11.06 -3.48
C GLN A 173 16.68 -10.42 -4.79
N LYS A 174 15.41 -9.99 -4.84
CA LYS A 174 14.87 -9.29 -5.99
C LYS A 174 15.52 -7.92 -6.17
N LEU A 175 15.77 -7.18 -5.10
CA LEU A 175 16.52 -5.92 -5.14
C LEU A 175 17.95 -6.12 -5.67
N ASP A 176 18.63 -7.21 -5.30
CA ASP A 176 19.94 -7.55 -5.91
C ASP A 176 19.82 -7.78 -7.43
N LYS A 177 18.72 -8.41 -7.87
CA LYS A 177 18.42 -8.60 -9.30
C LYS A 177 18.13 -7.27 -10.02
N VAL A 178 17.53 -6.28 -9.36
CA VAL A 178 17.34 -4.92 -9.92
C VAL A 178 18.70 -4.30 -10.28
N VAL A 179 19.67 -4.34 -9.35
CA VAL A 179 21.01 -3.80 -9.60
C VAL A 179 21.69 -4.54 -10.77
N ALA A 180 21.56 -5.87 -10.81
CA ALA A 180 22.11 -6.68 -11.90
C ALA A 180 21.50 -6.30 -13.27
N LYS A 181 20.17 -6.19 -13.35
CA LYS A 181 19.48 -5.81 -14.59
C LYS A 181 19.81 -4.39 -15.05
N PHE A 182 19.94 -3.47 -14.11
CA PHE A 182 20.40 -2.13 -14.42
C PHE A 182 21.85 -2.13 -14.95
N ALA A 183 22.74 -2.94 -14.36
CA ALA A 183 24.12 -3.10 -14.83
C ALA A 183 24.23 -3.76 -16.22
N GLU A 184 23.27 -4.64 -16.56
CA GLU A 184 23.10 -5.22 -17.91
C GLU A 184 22.57 -4.22 -18.95
N GLN A 185 22.35 -2.95 -18.57
CA GLN A 185 21.71 -1.91 -19.41
C GLN A 185 20.26 -2.25 -19.78
N LEU A 186 19.54 -2.95 -18.88
CA LEU A 186 18.11 -3.29 -19.01
C LEU A 186 17.28 -2.53 -17.96
N PRO A 187 17.19 -1.19 -18.02
CA PRO A 187 16.54 -0.37 -16.99
C PRO A 187 15.02 -0.62 -16.91
N ASP A 188 14.38 -1.00 -18.01
CA ASP A 188 12.94 -1.33 -18.04
C ASP A 188 12.66 -2.65 -17.32
N GLU A 189 13.51 -3.67 -17.50
CA GLU A 189 13.44 -4.92 -16.73
C GLU A 189 13.72 -4.69 -15.25
N ALA A 190 14.72 -3.87 -14.93
CA ALA A 190 15.04 -3.49 -13.55
C ALA A 190 13.84 -2.80 -12.89
N THR A 191 13.22 -1.86 -13.60
CA THR A 191 12.02 -1.14 -13.15
C THR A 191 10.85 -2.11 -12.93
N THR A 192 10.62 -3.03 -13.86
CA THR A 192 9.59 -4.08 -13.73
C THR A 192 9.82 -4.93 -12.49
N ILE A 193 11.07 -5.35 -12.21
CA ILE A 193 11.39 -6.13 -11.02
C ILE A 193 11.13 -5.34 -9.73
N VAL A 194 11.49 -4.05 -9.67
CA VAL A 194 11.20 -3.21 -8.49
C VAL A 194 9.71 -3.23 -8.20
N HIS A 195 8.91 -2.97 -9.22
CA HIS A 195 7.46 -2.92 -9.08
C HIS A 195 6.88 -4.27 -8.70
N ASP A 196 7.19 -5.35 -9.44
CA ASP A 196 6.73 -6.71 -9.13
C ASP A 196 7.09 -7.13 -7.70
N THR A 197 8.24 -6.66 -7.19
CA THR A 197 8.71 -6.95 -5.83
C THR A 197 7.90 -6.20 -4.78
N TYR A 198 7.57 -4.93 -5.03
CA TYR A 198 6.68 -4.19 -4.14
C TYR A 198 5.29 -4.85 -4.11
N LEU A 199 4.68 -5.10 -5.27
CA LEU A 199 3.30 -5.59 -5.38
C LEU A 199 3.13 -7.00 -4.83
N ASN A 200 3.92 -7.95 -5.35
CA ASN A 200 3.66 -9.35 -5.07
C ASN A 200 4.28 -9.81 -3.73
N LEU A 201 5.08 -8.97 -3.09
CA LEU A 201 5.82 -9.37 -1.88
C LEU A 201 5.73 -8.33 -0.77
N PHE A 202 6.06 -7.06 -1.02
CA PHE A 202 6.14 -6.06 0.06
C PHE A 202 4.76 -5.71 0.63
N GLU A 203 3.75 -5.45 -0.21
CA GLU A 203 2.37 -5.18 0.25
C GLU A 203 1.83 -6.33 1.11
N GLY A 204 2.17 -7.58 0.74
CA GLY A 204 1.79 -8.78 1.50
C GLY A 204 2.38 -8.88 2.91
N VAL A 205 3.37 -8.07 3.27
CA VAL A 205 3.94 -8.01 4.63
C VAL A 205 3.74 -6.66 5.32
N GLU A 206 3.18 -5.69 4.62
CA GLU A 206 3.06 -4.32 5.08
C GLU A 206 2.18 -4.22 6.34
N GLY A 207 1.01 -4.86 6.34
CA GLY A 207 0.08 -4.82 7.47
C GLY A 207 0.68 -5.36 8.78
N VAL A 208 1.54 -6.39 8.73
CA VAL A 208 2.21 -6.87 9.96
C VAL A 208 3.41 -6.02 10.35
N LEU A 209 3.98 -5.24 9.42
CA LEU A 209 5.10 -4.36 9.67
C LEU A 209 4.64 -3.00 10.21
N ILE A 210 3.53 -2.46 9.69
CA ILE A 210 2.98 -1.17 10.10
C ILE A 210 2.52 -1.19 11.56
N GLU A 211 2.03 -2.35 12.04
CA GLU A 211 1.76 -2.59 13.46
C GLU A 211 2.99 -2.47 14.36
N GLN A 212 4.20 -2.64 13.81
CA GLN A 212 5.46 -2.61 14.56
C GLN A 212 6.18 -1.27 14.43
N ASP A 213 6.25 -0.72 13.21
CA ASP A 213 6.94 0.54 12.89
C ASP A 213 6.40 1.12 11.58
N ALA A 214 5.39 1.98 11.69
CA ALA A 214 4.75 2.61 10.53
C ALA A 214 5.69 3.56 9.78
N GLU A 215 6.59 4.24 10.48
CA GLU A 215 7.57 5.14 9.85
C GLU A 215 8.53 4.35 8.96
N LEU A 216 9.01 3.18 9.41
CA LEU A 216 9.85 2.28 8.61
C LEU A 216 9.13 1.77 7.35
N VAL A 217 7.83 1.49 7.44
CA VAL A 217 7.01 1.04 6.31
C VAL A 217 6.90 2.16 5.28
N GLU A 218 6.47 3.36 5.67
CA GLU A 218 6.38 4.53 4.77
C GLU A 218 7.74 4.80 4.08
N ASP A 219 8.83 4.68 4.83
CA ASP A 219 10.18 4.86 4.32
C ASP A 219 10.58 3.81 3.27
N LEU A 220 10.12 2.57 3.42
CA LEU A 220 10.34 1.48 2.47
C LEU A 220 9.46 1.65 1.23
N GLU A 221 8.20 2.03 1.40
CA GLU A 221 7.28 2.32 0.28
C GLU A 221 7.79 3.46 -0.59
N LYS A 222 8.25 4.54 0.03
CA LYS A 222 8.91 5.64 -0.67
C LYS A 222 10.12 5.17 -1.44
N ASP A 223 10.93 4.27 -0.88
CA ASP A 223 12.09 3.74 -1.59
C ASP A 223 11.68 2.89 -2.80
N PHE A 224 10.68 2.03 -2.66
CA PHE A 224 10.14 1.21 -3.75
C PHE A 224 9.47 2.02 -4.86
N ASN A 225 8.69 3.04 -4.50
CA ASN A 225 7.82 3.74 -5.45
C ASN A 225 8.40 5.06 -5.96
N VAL A 226 9.38 5.63 -5.25
CA VAL A 226 9.96 6.94 -5.57
C VAL A 226 11.48 6.88 -5.72
N THR A 227 12.22 6.55 -4.65
CA THR A 227 13.68 6.69 -4.62
C THR A 227 14.36 5.80 -5.66
N LEU A 228 14.08 4.49 -5.63
CA LEU A 228 14.70 3.53 -6.52
C LEU A 228 14.24 3.70 -7.99
N PRO A 229 12.93 3.86 -8.30
CA PRO A 229 12.49 4.14 -9.66
C PRO A 229 13.07 5.42 -10.25
N LYS A 230 13.24 6.48 -9.45
CA LYS A 230 13.92 7.71 -9.91
C LYS A 230 15.38 7.42 -10.26
N SER A 231 16.09 6.69 -9.40
CA SER A 231 17.49 6.32 -9.64
C SER A 231 17.67 5.48 -10.90
N LEU A 232 16.73 4.59 -11.21
CA LEU A 232 16.74 3.77 -12.43
C LEU A 232 16.44 4.58 -13.71
N LYS A 233 15.63 5.64 -13.62
CA LYS A 233 15.24 6.49 -14.75
C LYS A 233 16.21 7.62 -15.04
N SER A 234 16.98 8.07 -14.04
CA SER A 234 18.03 9.07 -14.25
C SER A 234 19.27 8.47 -14.92
N LYS A 235 20.18 9.32 -15.41
CA LYS A 235 21.53 8.90 -15.86
C LYS A 235 22.43 8.48 -14.68
N SER A 236 21.86 7.83 -13.68
CA SER A 236 22.58 7.34 -12.50
C SER A 236 23.57 6.26 -12.90
N SER A 237 24.67 6.19 -12.16
CA SER A 237 25.60 5.07 -12.28
C SER A 237 25.03 3.82 -11.62
N VAL A 238 25.56 2.65 -12.00
CA VAL A 238 25.23 1.38 -11.32
C VAL A 238 25.53 1.44 -9.82
N ASN A 239 26.56 2.19 -9.42
CA ASN A 239 26.91 2.37 -8.01
C ASN A 239 25.86 3.19 -7.25
N ASP A 240 25.28 4.21 -7.87
CA ASP A 240 24.22 5.03 -7.25
C ASP A 240 22.95 4.18 -7.02
N VAL A 241 22.57 3.37 -8.02
CA VAL A 241 21.44 2.43 -7.89
C VAL A 241 21.72 1.39 -6.80
N ARG A 242 22.95 0.84 -6.75
CA ARG A 242 23.35 -0.11 -5.70
C ARG A 242 23.25 0.51 -4.32
N GLN A 243 23.68 1.76 -4.15
CA GLN A 243 23.62 2.44 -2.86
C GLN A 243 22.18 2.61 -2.37
N VAL A 244 21.23 2.97 -3.25
CA VAL A 244 19.80 3.03 -2.91
C VAL A 244 19.31 1.65 -2.47
N VAL A 245 19.63 0.60 -3.23
CA VAL A 245 19.26 -0.79 -2.89
C VAL A 245 19.86 -1.24 -1.55
N ASP A 246 21.11 -0.91 -1.25
CA ASP A 246 21.74 -1.28 0.02
C ASP A 246 21.05 -0.62 1.23
N VAL A 247 20.63 0.65 1.10
CA VAL A 247 19.84 1.34 2.13
C VAL A 247 18.49 0.64 2.34
N MET A 248 17.80 0.26 1.26
CA MET A 248 16.55 -0.51 1.34
C MET A 248 16.77 -1.85 2.04
N LYS A 249 17.85 -2.58 1.71
CA LYS A 249 18.17 -3.87 2.34
C LYS A 249 18.43 -3.74 3.84
N GLN A 250 19.05 -2.64 4.29
CA GLN A 250 19.24 -2.35 5.71
C GLN A 250 17.90 -2.12 6.43
N LYS A 251 16.98 -1.38 5.81
CA LYS A 251 15.61 -1.18 6.33
C LYS A 251 14.84 -2.52 6.41
N LEU A 252 14.96 -3.37 5.39
CA LEU A 252 14.35 -4.72 5.40
C LEU A 252 14.96 -5.63 6.49
N ASP A 253 16.25 -5.52 6.78
CA ASP A 253 16.90 -6.23 7.89
C ASP A 253 16.40 -5.77 9.27
N LYS A 254 16.17 -4.46 9.43
CA LYS A 254 15.49 -3.91 10.62
C LYS A 254 14.08 -4.49 10.75
N ALA A 255 13.28 -4.42 9.69
CA ALA A 255 11.91 -4.96 9.64
C ALA A 255 11.86 -6.44 10.02
N LYS A 256 12.78 -7.25 9.46
CA LYS A 256 12.87 -8.69 9.78
C LYS A 256 13.21 -8.94 11.24
N SER A 257 14.14 -8.18 11.80
CA SER A 257 14.53 -8.29 13.21
C SER A 257 13.37 -7.98 14.14
N MET A 258 12.54 -6.98 13.81
CA MET A 258 11.35 -6.62 14.57
C MET A 258 10.29 -7.73 14.54
N LEU A 259 9.99 -8.29 13.37
CA LEU A 259 9.06 -9.41 13.25
C LEU A 259 9.50 -10.63 14.06
N GLN A 260 10.81 -10.91 14.11
CA GLN A 260 11.36 -12.00 14.91
C GLN A 260 11.19 -11.73 16.42
N GLN A 261 11.40 -10.50 16.87
CA GLN A 261 11.20 -10.11 18.27
C GLN A 261 9.72 -10.19 18.67
N ALA A 262 8.82 -9.64 17.85
CA ALA A 262 7.38 -9.71 18.05
C ALA A 262 6.87 -11.17 18.13
N SER A 263 7.44 -12.06 17.31
CA SER A 263 7.12 -13.50 17.33
C SER A 263 7.61 -14.22 18.60
N LYS A 264 8.74 -13.80 19.17
CA LYS A 264 9.25 -14.36 20.44
C LYS A 264 8.41 -13.90 21.62
N ASN A 265 8.12 -12.60 21.70
CA ASN A 265 7.29 -12.03 22.76
C ASN A 265 5.88 -12.63 22.80
N ARG A 266 5.31 -12.98 21.64
CA ARG A 266 4.02 -13.72 21.58
C ARG A 266 4.11 -15.13 22.14
N LYS A 267 5.24 -15.84 22.01
CA LYS A 267 5.41 -17.21 22.53
C LYS A 267 5.66 -17.25 24.04
N ASP A 268 6.16 -16.16 24.63
CA ASP A 268 6.45 -16.08 26.07
C ASP A 268 5.23 -15.69 26.93
N VAL A 269 4.14 -15.24 26.30
CA VAL A 269 2.90 -14.80 26.97
C VAL A 269 1.83 -15.91 27.03
N PHE A 270 2.03 -17.02 26.31
CA PHE A 270 1.18 -18.22 26.34
C PHE A 270 1.89 -19.38 27.02
#